data_AF-A0A971W125-F1
#
_entry.id   AF-A0A971W125-F1
#
_cell.length_a   1.000
_cell.length_b   1.000
_cell.length_c   1.000
_cell.angle_alpha   90.00
_cell.angle_beta   90.00
_cell.angle_gamma   90.00
#
_symmetry.space_group_name_H-M   'P 1'
#
loop_
_entity.id
_entity.type
_entity.pdbx_description
1 polymer ?
#
loop_
_entity_poly.entity_id
_entity_poly.type
_entity_poly.pdbx_seq_one_letter_code
_entity_poly.pdbx_strand_id
1 'polypeptide(L)'
;CGEQPLLPYESCNLGSINLARMLKREGDRTVIDYEKLGEVVDNAVWFLDNVIDINKYPLPQIEKATKASRKIGLGVMGFADMLIMLGIPYDSDEAVAVAEELMGFINRRSKEKSAQLASVKGKFPYHRHSAYAGEGVELRNATTTTIAPTGTISIIAGASSGIEPLFAISFVRNVMDRDRLPEVHRLFEETAKSRGFYSRELMEEIARKGTLRDVAGVPEDVKRLFVTAHDISPEWHVRMQAAFQKHTDNAVSKTVNFPSHATREDVRKVYLLAYKLGCKGVTIYRDKSREEQVLSIGGQEQVAESQRKTETQAITPRVRPEITRGITEKVRIGCGNLYITVNYDDSGICEVFTNLGRAGGCPSQSEATSRLVSIALRSGMSVEAIIEQLKGIRCHSTIRQKANGSGIKVLSCPDAIGKALERVLKMEGGAVEAAKEGAAAVDAPSGQKRPLCPECGSMLEHESGCVVCRGCGYSRCG
;
A
#
# COMPACT_ATOMS: atom_id res chain seq x y z
N CYS A 1 -0.02 6.20 12.27
CA CYS A 1 -1.26 6.47 11.51
C CYS A 1 -1.98 7.75 11.98
N GLY A 2 -1.27 8.74 12.55
CA GLY A 2 -1.86 9.99 13.05
C GLY A 2 -2.66 9.87 14.36
N GLU A 3 -2.72 8.67 14.95
CA GLU A 3 -3.53 8.30 16.12
C GLU A 3 -2.82 8.48 17.46
N GLN A 4 -1.50 8.33 17.51
CA GLN A 4 -0.77 8.32 18.79
C GLN A 4 0.45 9.23 18.73
N PRO A 5 0.37 10.45 19.31
CA PRO A 5 1.54 11.28 19.49
C PRO A 5 2.40 10.67 20.61
N LEU A 6 3.56 10.15 20.23
CA LEU A 6 4.52 9.53 21.15
C LEU A 6 5.74 10.42 21.36
N LEU A 7 6.25 10.42 22.59
CA LEU A 7 7.56 10.97 22.91
C LEU A 7 8.66 10.01 22.40
N PRO A 8 9.92 10.49 22.26
CA PRO A 8 11.03 9.64 21.86
C PRO A 8 11.10 8.35 22.70
N TYR A 9 11.26 7.23 22.01
CA TYR A 9 11.35 5.88 22.58
C TYR A 9 10.08 5.36 23.27
N GLU A 10 8.93 6.03 23.21
CA GLU A 10 7.69 5.37 23.64
C GLU A 10 7.19 4.36 22.60
N SER A 11 6.37 3.40 23.03
CA SER A 11 5.72 2.43 22.13
C SER A 11 4.20 2.56 22.14
N CYS A 12 3.56 2.22 21.02
CA CYS A 12 2.11 2.04 20.94
C CYS A 12 1.71 0.67 21.51
N ASN A 13 0.78 0.67 22.46
CA ASN A 13 0.13 -0.55 22.93
C ASN A 13 -1.39 -0.40 22.75
N LEU A 14 -1.93 -1.09 21.76
CA LEU A 14 -3.22 -0.79 21.15
C LEU A 14 -4.21 -1.95 21.28
N GLY A 15 -5.48 -1.61 21.45
CA GLY A 15 -6.60 -2.55 21.39
C GLY A 15 -7.83 -1.88 20.78
N SER A 16 -8.80 -2.65 20.30
CA SER A 16 -10.03 -2.10 19.72
C SER A 16 -11.26 -2.92 20.08
N ILE A 17 -12.29 -2.25 20.59
CA ILE A 17 -13.57 -2.86 20.94
C ILE A 17 -14.43 -2.96 19.67
N ASN A 18 -14.98 -4.15 19.40
CA ASN A 18 -15.98 -4.31 18.34
C ASN A 18 -17.35 -3.81 18.82
N LEU A 19 -17.73 -2.61 18.38
CA LEU A 19 -18.96 -1.94 18.79
C LEU A 19 -20.23 -2.65 18.34
N ALA A 20 -20.23 -3.31 17.18
CA ALA A 20 -21.37 -4.09 16.71
C ALA A 20 -21.73 -5.26 17.64
N ARG A 21 -20.83 -5.63 18.57
CA ARG A 21 -21.05 -6.67 19.58
C ARG A 21 -21.49 -6.11 20.94
N MET A 22 -21.60 -4.78 21.07
CA MET A 22 -21.96 -4.05 22.30
C MET A 22 -23.41 -3.55 22.23
N LEU A 23 -24.28 -4.35 21.63
CA LEU A 23 -25.69 -4.07 21.43
C LEU A 23 -26.54 -5.16 22.10
N LYS A 24 -27.72 -4.77 22.60
CA LYS A 24 -28.74 -5.67 23.15
C LYS A 24 -30.12 -5.33 22.58
N ARG A 25 -31.05 -6.27 22.74
CA ARG A 25 -32.48 -6.07 22.40
C ARG A 25 -33.24 -5.61 23.64
N GLU A 26 -34.02 -4.54 23.51
CA GLU A 26 -35.00 -4.09 24.50
C GLU A 26 -36.37 -4.01 23.82
N GLY A 27 -37.17 -5.07 24.00
CA GLY A 27 -38.37 -5.31 23.19
C GLY A 27 -38.00 -5.42 21.70
N ASP A 28 -38.66 -4.63 20.87
CA ASP A 28 -38.42 -4.59 19.42
C ASP A 28 -37.23 -3.69 19.02
N ARG A 29 -36.66 -2.93 19.96
CA ARG A 29 -35.58 -1.97 19.70
C ARG A 29 -34.21 -2.61 19.95
N THR A 30 -33.24 -2.18 19.16
CA THR A 30 -31.82 -2.45 19.42
C THR A 30 -31.23 -1.23 20.10
N VAL A 31 -30.52 -1.44 21.21
CA VAL A 31 -29.90 -0.36 22.00
C VAL A 31 -28.46 -0.72 22.37
N ILE A 32 -27.68 0.28 22.77
CA ILE A 32 -26.30 0.09 23.23
C ILE A 32 -26.31 -0.57 24.62
N ASP A 33 -25.52 -1.64 24.75
CA ASP A 33 -25.33 -2.36 26.01
C ASP A 33 -24.14 -1.77 26.78
N TYR A 34 -24.41 -0.69 27.53
CA TYR A 34 -23.38 0.01 28.31
C TYR A 34 -22.80 -0.82 29.46
N GLU A 35 -23.55 -1.77 30.00
CA GLU A 35 -23.07 -2.68 31.04
C GLU A 35 -21.97 -3.59 30.47
N LYS A 36 -22.30 -4.30 29.37
CA LYS A 36 -21.32 -5.12 28.65
C LYS A 36 -20.15 -4.31 28.12
N LEU A 37 -20.41 -3.12 27.57
CA LEU A 37 -19.34 -2.23 27.09
C LEU A 37 -18.39 -1.86 28.24
N GLY A 38 -18.92 -1.56 29.42
CA GLY A 38 -18.13 -1.23 30.60
C GLY A 38 -17.21 -2.38 31.03
N GLU A 39 -17.73 -3.61 31.09
CA GLU A 39 -16.94 -4.81 31.39
C GLU A 39 -15.82 -5.03 30.37
N VAL A 40 -16.13 -4.85 29.08
CA VAL A 40 -15.15 -5.01 28.00
C VAL A 40 -14.07 -3.94 28.07
N VAL A 41 -14.42 -2.68 28.39
CA VAL A 41 -13.44 -1.60 28.62
C VAL A 41 -12.53 -1.95 29.78
N ASP A 42 -13.07 -2.42 30.90
CA ASP A 42 -12.28 -2.77 32.08
C ASP A 42 -11.27 -3.88 31.80
N ASN A 43 -11.75 -4.94 31.14
CA ASN A 43 -10.92 -6.08 30.75
C ASN A 43 -9.85 -5.66 29.74
N ALA A 44 -10.19 -4.82 28.77
CA ALA A 44 -9.26 -4.33 27.76
C ALA A 44 -8.16 -3.44 28.38
N VAL A 45 -8.51 -2.51 29.28
CA VAL A 45 -7.52 -1.66 29.97
C VAL A 45 -6.57 -2.49 30.81
N TRP A 46 -7.09 -3.47 31.57
CA TRP A 46 -6.23 -4.37 32.35
C TRP A 46 -5.34 -5.21 31.42
N PHE A 47 -5.91 -5.80 30.38
CA PHE A 47 -5.14 -6.58 29.41
C PHE A 47 -4.00 -5.76 28.80
N LEU A 48 -4.29 -4.55 28.31
CA LEU A 48 -3.29 -3.65 27.75
C LEU A 48 -2.24 -3.25 28.81
N ASP A 49 -2.62 -2.94 30.05
CA ASP A 49 -1.64 -2.66 31.11
C ASP A 49 -0.69 -3.84 31.35
N ASN A 50 -1.18 -5.08 31.31
CA ASN A 50 -0.34 -6.27 31.45
C ASN A 50 0.59 -6.47 30.23
N VAL A 51 0.13 -6.12 29.02
CA VAL A 51 0.95 -6.22 27.79
C VAL A 51 2.23 -5.40 27.94
N ILE A 52 2.19 -4.23 28.59
CA ILE A 52 3.39 -3.40 28.82
C ILE A 52 4.49 -4.19 29.56
N ASP A 53 4.10 -5.02 30.52
CA ASP A 53 5.04 -5.75 31.37
C ASP A 53 5.57 -7.02 30.71
N ILE A 54 4.75 -7.70 29.89
CA ILE A 54 5.13 -8.95 29.20
C ILE A 54 5.81 -8.72 27.85
N ASN A 55 5.66 -7.53 27.26
CA ASN A 55 6.20 -7.22 25.95
C ASN A 55 7.74 -7.29 25.95
N LYS A 56 8.31 -7.79 24.85
CA LYS A 56 9.75 -7.80 24.62
C LYS A 56 10.12 -6.62 23.73
N TYR A 57 10.77 -5.62 24.32
CA TYR A 57 11.14 -4.41 23.61
C TYR A 57 12.44 -4.59 22.83
N PRO A 58 12.55 -4.04 21.61
CA PRO A 58 13.75 -4.21 20.78
C PRO A 58 14.94 -3.40 21.30
N LEU A 59 14.70 -2.32 22.05
CA LEU A 59 15.74 -1.45 22.63
C LEU A 59 15.44 -1.17 24.11
N PRO A 60 16.47 -1.17 24.99
CA PRO A 60 16.29 -0.88 26.42
C PRO A 60 15.69 0.50 26.71
N GLN A 61 15.97 1.49 25.86
CA GLN A 61 15.40 2.84 25.96
C GLN A 61 13.89 2.81 25.79
N ILE A 62 13.39 1.94 24.89
CA ILE A 62 11.96 1.81 24.62
C ILE A 62 11.24 1.16 25.80
N GLU A 63 11.83 0.11 26.35
CA GLU A 63 11.31 -0.55 27.56
C GLU A 63 11.20 0.45 28.72
N LYS A 64 12.29 1.20 28.97
CA LYS A 64 12.33 2.18 30.06
C LYS A 64 11.27 3.27 29.88
N ALA A 65 11.18 3.86 28.69
CA ALA A 65 10.22 4.94 28.42
C ALA A 65 8.77 4.43 28.52
N THR A 66 8.48 3.28 27.91
CA THR A 66 7.13 2.70 27.91
C THR A 66 6.68 2.28 29.30
N LYS A 67 7.55 1.63 30.10
CA LYS A 67 7.22 1.27 31.48
C LYS A 67 7.07 2.49 32.40
N ALA A 68 7.70 3.62 32.05
CA ALA A 68 7.63 4.85 32.84
C ALA A 68 6.36 5.68 32.57
N SER A 69 5.91 5.77 31.32
CA SER A 69 4.66 6.48 30.97
C SER A 69 3.42 5.58 31.00
N ARG A 70 3.60 4.27 30.75
CA ARG A 70 2.55 3.25 30.70
C ARG A 70 1.37 3.63 29.81
N LYS A 71 1.61 4.36 28.71
CA LYS A 71 0.56 4.74 27.76
C LYS A 71 -0.04 3.51 27.11
N ILE A 72 -1.37 3.46 27.06
CA ILE A 72 -2.14 2.49 26.27
C ILE A 72 -3.09 3.26 25.34
N GLY A 73 -3.56 2.58 24.30
CA GLY A 73 -4.51 3.14 23.34
C GLY A 73 -5.65 2.17 23.07
N LEU A 74 -6.69 2.26 23.88
CA LEU A 74 -7.95 1.57 23.65
C LEU A 74 -8.80 2.38 22.66
N GLY A 75 -9.09 1.78 21.52
CA GLY A 75 -9.96 2.32 20.49
C GLY A 75 -11.17 1.45 20.23
N VAL A 76 -11.77 1.64 19.05
CA VAL A 76 -12.97 0.93 18.62
C VAL A 76 -12.85 0.49 17.16
N MET A 77 -13.64 -0.49 16.78
CA MET A 77 -13.97 -0.89 15.41
C MET A 77 -15.45 -1.24 15.31
N GLY A 78 -15.99 -1.42 14.11
CA GLY A 78 -17.38 -1.83 13.94
C GLY A 78 -18.38 -0.69 14.13
N PHE A 79 -17.96 0.58 14.07
CA PHE A 79 -18.86 1.70 14.34
C PHE A 79 -19.94 1.87 13.26
N ALA A 80 -19.60 1.71 11.97
CA ALA A 80 -20.60 1.78 10.91
C ALA A 80 -21.64 0.65 11.05
N ASP A 81 -21.19 -0.56 11.38
CA ASP A 81 -22.10 -1.69 11.63
C ASP A 81 -23.01 -1.45 12.83
N MET A 82 -22.49 -0.87 13.91
CA MET A 82 -23.29 -0.48 15.07
C MET A 82 -24.40 0.50 14.67
N LEU A 83 -24.07 1.55 13.92
CA LEU A 83 -25.05 2.53 13.45
C LEU A 83 -26.11 1.89 12.54
N ILE A 84 -25.70 1.00 11.64
CA ILE A 84 -26.63 0.23 10.79
C ILE A 84 -27.59 -0.60 11.65
N MET A 85 -27.08 -1.30 12.67
CA MET A 85 -27.90 -2.12 13.58
C MET A 85 -28.83 -1.29 14.47
N LEU A 86 -28.49 -0.03 14.74
CA LEU A 86 -29.34 0.94 15.42
C LEU A 86 -30.34 1.65 14.48
N GLY A 87 -30.18 1.50 13.17
CA GLY A 87 -31.00 2.19 12.17
C GLY A 87 -30.63 3.66 11.96
N ILE A 88 -29.39 4.06 12.30
CA ILE A 88 -28.94 5.45 12.28
C ILE A 88 -28.01 5.68 11.07
N PRO A 89 -28.32 6.63 10.17
CA PRO A 89 -27.43 7.01 9.07
C PRO A 89 -26.12 7.62 9.57
N TYR A 90 -24.99 7.21 9.00
CA TYR A 90 -23.66 7.65 9.44
C TYR A 90 -23.46 9.18 9.41
N ASP A 91 -23.93 9.82 8.35
CA ASP A 91 -23.86 11.27 8.11
C ASP A 91 -25.12 11.96 8.66
N SER A 92 -25.33 11.83 9.97
CA SER A 92 -26.44 12.45 10.71
C SER A 92 -25.98 13.02 12.05
N ASP A 93 -26.73 14.01 12.56
CA ASP A 93 -26.46 14.58 13.89
C ASP A 93 -26.65 13.54 15.00
N GLU A 94 -27.58 12.60 14.81
CA GLU A 94 -27.81 11.49 15.73
C GLU A 94 -26.57 10.58 15.81
N ALA A 95 -25.96 10.22 14.68
CA ALA A 95 -24.74 9.41 14.67
C ALA A 95 -23.55 10.14 15.34
N VAL A 96 -23.44 11.47 15.16
CA VAL A 96 -22.44 12.30 15.84
C VAL A 96 -22.68 12.32 17.35
N ALA A 97 -23.94 12.43 17.80
CA ALA A 97 -24.29 12.37 19.22
C ALA A 97 -23.96 11.01 19.83
N VAL A 98 -24.30 9.91 19.15
CA VAL A 98 -23.95 8.54 19.56
C VAL A 98 -22.43 8.38 19.66
N ALA A 99 -21.66 8.88 18.70
CA ALA A 99 -20.20 8.84 18.74
C ALA A 99 -19.62 9.56 19.96
N GLU A 100 -20.14 10.75 20.27
CA GLU A 100 -19.71 11.56 21.41
C GLU A 100 -20.05 10.87 22.74
N GLU A 101 -21.28 10.39 22.89
CA GLU A 101 -21.73 9.65 24.08
C GLU A 101 -20.92 8.38 24.32
N LEU A 102 -20.77 7.56 23.28
CA LEU A 102 -20.07 6.28 23.31
C LEU A 102 -18.59 6.47 23.69
N MET A 103 -17.89 7.36 22.99
CA MET A 103 -16.47 7.59 23.26
C MET A 103 -16.28 8.28 24.62
N GLY A 104 -17.21 9.15 25.03
CA GLY A 104 -17.25 9.74 26.37
C GLY A 104 -17.37 8.68 27.46
N PHE A 105 -18.25 7.70 27.29
CA PHE A 105 -18.37 6.55 28.20
C PHE A 105 -17.08 5.73 28.25
N ILE A 106 -16.53 5.35 27.10
CA ILE A 106 -15.30 4.55 27.02
C ILE A 106 -14.13 5.25 27.73
N ASN A 107 -13.94 6.55 27.51
CA ASN A 107 -12.85 7.31 28.15
C ASN A 107 -13.01 7.42 29.66
N ARG A 108 -14.22 7.74 30.14
CA ARG A 108 -14.49 7.80 31.58
C ARG A 108 -14.22 6.44 32.23
N ARG A 109 -14.77 5.37 31.65
CA ARG A 109 -14.61 4.03 32.18
C ARG A 109 -13.16 3.54 32.14
N SER A 110 -12.43 3.85 31.06
CA SER A 110 -11.01 3.47 30.96
C SER A 110 -10.14 4.15 32.02
N LYS A 111 -10.45 5.41 32.37
CA LYS A 111 -9.78 6.14 33.46
C LYS A 111 -10.15 5.60 34.83
N GLU A 112 -11.43 5.29 35.07
CA GLU A 112 -11.86 4.61 36.30
C GLU A 112 -11.10 3.30 36.51
N LYS A 113 -11.00 2.47 35.46
CA LYS A 113 -10.24 1.23 35.54
C LYS A 113 -8.75 1.47 35.78
N SER A 114 -8.17 2.46 35.10
CA SER A 114 -6.76 2.82 35.31
C SER A 114 -6.50 3.30 36.75
N ALA A 115 -7.44 4.01 37.37
CA ALA A 115 -7.36 4.41 38.78
C ALA A 115 -7.44 3.20 39.72
N GLN A 116 -8.35 2.26 39.47
CA GLN A 116 -8.42 0.99 40.22
C GLN A 116 -7.12 0.18 40.11
N LEU A 117 -6.51 0.15 38.92
CA LEU A 117 -5.20 -0.50 38.76
C LEU A 117 -4.10 0.25 39.51
N ALA A 118 -4.19 1.57 39.63
CA ALA A 118 -3.24 2.38 40.37
C ALA A 118 -3.27 2.07 41.88
N SER A 119 -4.46 1.83 42.46
CA SER A 119 -4.59 1.49 43.89
C SER A 119 -3.99 0.11 44.22
N VAL A 120 -3.88 -0.79 43.24
CA VAL A 120 -3.34 -2.15 43.43
C VAL A 120 -1.86 -2.24 43.02
N LYS A 121 -1.48 -1.63 41.89
CA LYS A 121 -0.16 -1.77 41.28
C LYS A 121 0.71 -0.51 41.39
N GLY A 122 0.19 0.59 41.94
CA GLY A 122 0.79 1.92 41.93
C GLY A 122 0.54 2.68 40.63
N LYS A 123 0.61 4.01 40.71
CA LYS A 123 0.52 4.92 39.54
C LYS A 123 1.69 4.77 38.58
N PHE A 124 1.54 5.26 37.34
CA PHE A 124 2.67 5.23 36.39
C PHE A 124 3.86 6.05 36.91
N PRO A 125 5.12 5.61 36.68
CA PRO A 125 6.30 6.28 37.24
C PRO A 125 6.45 7.78 36.92
N TYR A 126 6.03 8.22 35.73
CA TYR A 126 6.07 9.63 35.33
C TYR A 126 4.85 10.47 35.76
N HIS A 127 4.01 9.95 36.66
CA HIS A 127 2.78 10.65 37.09
C HIS A 127 3.02 12.07 37.58
N ARG A 128 4.06 12.29 38.40
CA ARG A 128 4.43 13.62 38.93
C ARG A 128 4.83 14.67 37.88
N HIS A 129 5.10 14.23 36.64
CA HIS A 129 5.47 15.10 35.51
C HIS A 129 4.35 15.19 34.47
N SER A 130 3.17 14.63 34.77
CA SER A 130 2.02 14.60 33.86
C SER A 130 1.04 15.73 34.15
N ALA A 131 0.05 15.89 33.26
CA ALA A 131 -1.07 16.82 33.47
C ALA A 131 -1.88 16.52 34.75
N TYR A 132 -1.85 15.27 35.24
CA TYR A 132 -2.55 14.87 36.47
C TYR A 132 -1.79 15.23 37.75
N ALA A 133 -0.57 15.77 37.64
CA ALA A 133 0.21 16.19 38.80
C ALA A 133 -0.49 17.35 39.51
N GLY A 134 -0.88 17.16 40.77
CA GLY A 134 -1.56 18.18 41.57
C GLY A 134 -3.10 18.17 41.48
N GLU A 135 -3.69 17.37 40.58
CA GLU A 135 -5.16 17.23 40.47
C GLU A 135 -5.73 16.16 41.42
N GLY A 136 -4.88 15.46 42.18
CA GLY A 136 -5.29 14.35 43.06
C GLY A 136 -5.74 13.08 42.31
N VAL A 137 -5.67 13.08 40.98
CA VAL A 137 -6.06 11.94 40.13
C VAL A 137 -4.91 10.95 40.03
N GLU A 138 -5.04 9.76 40.62
CA GLU A 138 -4.02 8.71 40.55
C GLU A 138 -4.37 7.65 39.51
N LEU A 139 -3.58 7.57 38.43
CA LEU A 139 -3.81 6.64 37.31
C LEU A 139 -2.63 5.70 37.12
N ARG A 140 -2.91 4.48 36.62
CA ARG A 140 -1.90 3.50 36.24
C ARG A 140 -1.28 3.79 34.88
N ASN A 141 -1.97 4.52 34.01
CA ASN A 141 -1.60 4.77 32.62
C ASN A 141 -1.67 6.27 32.32
N ALA A 142 -0.65 6.84 31.65
CA ALA A 142 -0.65 8.26 31.30
C ALA A 142 -1.74 8.63 30.27
N THR A 143 -2.04 7.72 29.35
CA THR A 143 -3.18 7.82 28.43
C THR A 143 -3.83 6.45 28.31
N THR A 144 -5.14 6.43 28.04
CA THR A 144 -5.92 5.19 27.97
C THR A 144 -6.60 4.98 26.63
N THR A 145 -6.91 6.06 25.88
CA THR A 145 -7.73 5.98 24.67
C THR A 145 -7.02 6.53 23.43
N THR A 146 -7.21 5.81 22.30
CA THR A 146 -6.68 6.13 20.96
C THR A 146 -7.57 5.49 19.92
N ILE A 147 -7.95 6.21 18.86
CA ILE A 147 -8.62 5.58 17.71
C ILE A 147 -7.59 5.28 16.64
N ALA A 148 -7.10 4.04 16.62
CA ALA A 148 -6.14 3.54 15.62
C ALA A 148 -6.86 2.92 14.40
N PRO A 149 -6.20 2.79 13.24
CA PRO A 149 -6.73 1.99 12.14
C PRO A 149 -6.83 0.52 12.54
N THR A 150 -7.91 -0.14 12.13
CA THR A 150 -8.15 -1.54 12.48
C THR A 150 -8.15 -2.45 11.25
N GLY A 151 -7.38 -2.12 10.22
CA GLY A 151 -7.41 -2.79 8.91
C GLY A 151 -7.47 -4.32 9.01
N THR A 152 -6.42 -4.97 9.49
CA THR A 152 -6.38 -6.43 9.61
C THR A 152 -7.34 -6.99 10.66
N ILE A 153 -7.42 -6.38 11.85
CA ILE A 153 -8.21 -6.94 12.97
C ILE A 153 -9.72 -6.83 12.73
N SER A 154 -10.16 -5.85 11.95
CA SER A 154 -11.57 -5.69 11.56
C SER A 154 -12.02 -6.77 10.59
N ILE A 155 -11.15 -7.17 9.66
CA ILE A 155 -11.39 -8.32 8.76
C ILE A 155 -11.52 -9.61 9.59
N ILE A 156 -10.58 -9.85 10.52
CA ILE A 156 -10.63 -11.03 11.42
C ILE A 156 -11.94 -11.05 12.22
N ALA A 157 -12.37 -9.89 12.71
CA ALA A 157 -13.58 -9.77 13.52
C ALA A 157 -14.89 -9.72 12.70
N GLY A 158 -14.80 -9.67 11.37
CA GLY A 158 -15.95 -9.45 10.48
C GLY A 158 -16.68 -8.14 10.78
N ALA A 159 -15.93 -7.06 11.02
CA ALA A 159 -16.43 -5.74 11.39
C ALA A 159 -15.93 -4.66 10.43
N SER A 160 -16.64 -3.54 10.36
CA SER A 160 -16.20 -2.30 9.73
C SER A 160 -14.96 -1.74 10.43
N SER A 161 -14.09 -1.06 9.67
CA SER A 161 -12.79 -0.60 10.16
C SER A 161 -12.92 0.65 11.02
N GLY A 162 -12.41 0.61 12.25
CA GLY A 162 -12.29 1.75 13.13
C GLY A 162 -13.61 2.47 13.34
N ILE A 163 -13.55 3.79 13.14
CA ILE A 163 -14.72 4.65 13.06
C ILE A 163 -15.05 5.03 11.60
N GLU A 164 -14.53 4.31 10.61
CA GLU A 164 -14.78 4.62 9.20
C GLU A 164 -16.20 4.22 8.79
N PRO A 165 -16.83 4.95 7.85
CA PRO A 165 -18.01 4.44 7.16
C PRO A 165 -17.64 3.23 6.30
N LEU A 166 -18.64 2.54 5.76
CA LEU A 166 -18.40 1.46 4.81
C LEU A 166 -17.66 2.01 3.59
N PHE A 167 -16.55 1.40 3.18
CA PHE A 167 -15.84 1.82 1.98
C PHE A 167 -16.60 1.38 0.72
N ALA A 168 -17.05 0.12 0.69
CA ALA A 168 -17.88 -0.46 -0.35
C ALA A 168 -18.87 -1.45 0.27
N ILE A 169 -20.02 -1.61 -0.36
CA ILE A 169 -21.09 -2.51 0.10
C ILE A 169 -20.99 -3.86 -0.59
N SER A 170 -20.58 -3.87 -1.86
CA SER A 170 -20.20 -5.08 -2.56
C SER A 170 -18.93 -4.85 -3.35
N PHE A 171 -18.08 -5.85 -3.42
CA PHE A 171 -16.89 -5.88 -4.29
C PHE A 171 -16.79 -7.23 -4.96
N VAL A 172 -16.30 -7.25 -6.20
CA VAL A 172 -16.16 -8.49 -6.97
C VAL A 172 -14.78 -9.08 -6.72
N ARG A 173 -14.75 -10.32 -6.22
CA ARG A 173 -13.53 -11.10 -6.15
C ARG A 173 -13.48 -12.05 -7.35
N ASN A 174 -12.39 -11.99 -8.11
CA ASN A 174 -12.13 -12.98 -9.15
C ASN A 174 -11.67 -14.26 -8.46
N VAL A 175 -12.44 -15.33 -8.61
CA VAL A 175 -12.08 -16.67 -8.14
C VAL A 175 -11.48 -17.44 -9.31
N MET A 176 -10.80 -18.55 -9.02
CA MET A 176 -10.29 -19.48 -10.05
C MET A 176 -11.45 -19.84 -11.01
N ASP A 177 -11.14 -20.01 -12.30
CA ASP A 177 -12.09 -20.30 -13.40
C ASP A 177 -12.88 -19.12 -14.02
N ARG A 178 -12.40 -17.87 -13.86
CA ARG A 178 -13.04 -16.63 -14.39
C ARG A 178 -14.42 -16.33 -13.80
N ASP A 179 -14.84 -17.06 -12.76
CA ASP A 179 -16.06 -16.75 -12.05
C ASP A 179 -15.88 -15.50 -11.18
N ARG A 180 -16.84 -14.58 -11.34
CA ARG A 180 -16.95 -13.35 -10.56
C ARG A 180 -17.93 -13.59 -9.42
N LEU A 181 -17.42 -13.60 -8.19
CA LEU A 181 -18.24 -13.72 -6.99
C LEU A 181 -18.31 -12.35 -6.30
N PRO A 182 -19.51 -11.73 -6.22
CA PRO A 182 -19.68 -10.53 -5.42
C PRO A 182 -19.60 -10.90 -3.94
N GLU A 183 -18.64 -10.33 -3.24
CA GLU A 183 -18.57 -10.34 -1.79
C GLU A 183 -19.35 -9.13 -1.28
N VAL A 184 -20.37 -9.36 -0.47
CA VAL A 184 -21.33 -8.34 -0.01
C VAL A 184 -21.16 -8.14 1.48
N HIS A 185 -21.29 -6.89 1.93
CA HIS A 185 -21.33 -6.58 3.35
C HIS A 185 -22.48 -7.34 4.01
N ARG A 186 -22.18 -8.09 5.07
CA ARG A 186 -23.10 -9.03 5.70
C ARG A 186 -24.44 -8.40 6.10
N LEU A 187 -24.42 -7.23 6.76
CA LEU A 187 -25.66 -6.59 7.21
C LEU A 187 -26.52 -6.12 6.04
N PHE A 188 -25.89 -5.70 4.93
CA PHE A 188 -26.61 -5.32 3.72
C PHE A 188 -27.25 -6.55 3.07
N GLU A 189 -26.51 -7.66 2.96
CA GLU A 189 -27.03 -8.91 2.40
C GLU A 189 -28.22 -9.46 3.23
N GLU A 190 -28.11 -9.49 4.55
CA GLU A 190 -29.18 -9.88 5.47
C GLU A 190 -30.43 -8.99 5.30
N THR A 191 -30.23 -7.66 5.19
CA THR A 191 -31.31 -6.70 4.96
C THR A 191 -31.96 -6.91 3.58
N ALA A 192 -31.16 -7.12 2.54
CA ALA A 192 -31.65 -7.34 1.18
C ALA A 192 -32.45 -8.63 1.04
N LYS A 193 -31.99 -9.72 1.68
CA LYS A 193 -32.70 -11.01 1.70
C LYS A 193 -33.99 -10.93 2.48
N SER A 194 -33.96 -10.37 3.69
CA SER A 194 -35.15 -10.26 4.55
C SER A 194 -36.25 -9.37 3.95
N ARG A 195 -35.87 -8.35 3.18
CA ARG A 195 -36.81 -7.44 2.51
C ARG A 195 -37.11 -7.80 1.06
N GLY A 196 -36.59 -8.93 0.57
CA GLY A 196 -36.95 -9.49 -0.74
C GLY A 196 -36.44 -8.73 -1.98
N PHE A 197 -35.40 -7.89 -1.85
CA PHE A 197 -34.80 -7.18 -2.99
C PHE A 197 -33.40 -7.70 -3.38
N TYR A 198 -32.93 -8.78 -2.75
CA TYR A 198 -31.64 -9.38 -3.08
C TYR A 198 -31.67 -10.08 -4.45
N SER A 199 -30.74 -9.72 -5.34
CA SER A 199 -30.40 -10.50 -6.53
C SER A 199 -28.90 -10.42 -6.81
N ARG A 200 -28.34 -11.41 -7.52
CA ARG A 200 -26.91 -11.41 -7.88
C ARG A 200 -26.59 -10.24 -8.80
N GLU A 201 -27.47 -9.95 -9.74
CA GLU A 201 -27.37 -8.85 -10.69
C GLU A 201 -27.32 -7.50 -9.96
N LEU A 202 -28.14 -7.34 -8.91
CA LEU A 202 -28.12 -6.14 -8.08
C LEU A 202 -26.79 -6.00 -7.32
N MET A 203 -26.26 -7.09 -6.76
CA MET A 203 -24.96 -7.04 -6.05
C MET A 203 -23.81 -6.69 -7.00
N GLU A 204 -23.82 -7.24 -8.22
CA GLU A 204 -22.85 -6.89 -9.27
C GLU A 204 -23.01 -5.44 -9.72
N GLU A 205 -24.23 -4.93 -9.83
CA GLU A 205 -24.49 -3.51 -10.14
C GLU A 205 -23.96 -2.59 -9.03
N ILE A 206 -24.23 -2.92 -7.76
CA ILE A 206 -23.74 -2.18 -6.59
C ILE A 206 -22.21 -2.19 -6.56
N ALA A 207 -21.58 -3.35 -6.82
CA ALA A 207 -20.13 -3.45 -6.85
C ALA A 207 -19.51 -2.59 -7.95
N ARG A 208 -20.14 -2.51 -9.13
CA ARG A 208 -19.69 -1.68 -10.26
C ARG A 208 -19.88 -0.19 -10.01
N LYS A 209 -20.99 0.22 -9.40
CA LYS A 209 -21.30 1.65 -9.15
C LYS A 209 -20.58 2.18 -7.91
N GLY A 210 -20.38 1.34 -6.89
CA GLY A 210 -19.76 1.72 -5.63
C GLY A 210 -20.60 2.60 -4.70
N THR A 211 -21.79 3.00 -5.13
CA THR A 211 -22.74 3.80 -4.39
C THR A 211 -24.12 3.20 -4.56
N LEU A 212 -24.99 3.38 -3.56
CA LEU A 212 -26.41 3.00 -3.66
C LEU A 212 -27.30 4.10 -4.24
N ARG A 213 -26.82 5.36 -4.30
CA ARG A 213 -27.65 6.52 -4.67
C ARG A 213 -28.38 6.30 -5.99
N ASP A 214 -27.62 5.89 -7.00
CA ASP A 214 -28.10 5.72 -8.37
C ASP A 214 -28.50 4.27 -8.70
N VAL A 215 -28.65 3.39 -7.69
CA VAL A 215 -29.03 1.98 -7.89
C VAL A 215 -30.54 1.85 -7.77
N ALA A 216 -31.18 1.33 -8.83
CA ALA A 216 -32.60 1.03 -8.82
C ALA A 216 -32.89 -0.26 -8.03
N GLY A 217 -34.08 -0.38 -7.44
CA GLY A 217 -34.49 -1.58 -6.69
C GLY A 217 -34.04 -1.65 -5.23
N VAL A 218 -33.20 -0.71 -4.75
CA VAL A 218 -32.88 -0.57 -3.33
C VAL A 218 -33.82 0.46 -2.68
N PRO A 219 -34.53 0.12 -1.59
CA PRO A 219 -35.38 1.08 -0.87
C PRO A 219 -34.60 2.29 -0.35
N GLU A 220 -35.21 3.49 -0.37
CA GLU A 220 -34.52 4.74 0.00
C GLU A 220 -34.07 4.78 1.47
N ASP A 221 -34.79 4.13 2.39
CA ASP A 221 -34.38 4.00 3.78
C ASP A 221 -33.12 3.14 3.93
N VAL A 222 -32.98 2.09 3.11
CA VAL A 222 -31.76 1.27 3.04
C VAL A 222 -30.61 2.06 2.43
N LYS A 223 -30.86 2.84 1.35
CA LYS A 223 -29.82 3.71 0.77
C LYS A 223 -29.30 4.73 1.78
N ARG A 224 -30.19 5.31 2.58
CA ARG A 224 -29.86 6.27 3.63
C ARG A 224 -29.02 5.62 4.74
N LEU A 225 -29.28 4.36 5.07
CA LEU A 225 -28.58 3.64 6.13
C LEU A 225 -27.20 3.12 5.72
N PHE A 226 -27.08 2.59 4.50
CA PHE A 226 -25.86 2.00 3.97
C PHE A 226 -25.09 2.99 3.08
N VAL A 227 -24.76 4.16 3.62
CA VAL A 227 -23.93 5.14 2.90
C VAL A 227 -22.46 4.71 2.85
N THR A 228 -21.81 4.94 1.71
CA THR A 228 -20.37 4.65 1.56
C THR A 228 -19.51 5.87 1.87
N ALA A 229 -18.23 5.66 2.07
CA ALA A 229 -17.23 6.70 2.28
C ALA A 229 -17.21 7.78 1.17
N HIS A 230 -17.62 7.42 -0.05
CA HIS A 230 -17.66 8.34 -1.20
C HIS A 230 -18.98 9.11 -1.29
N ASP A 231 -20.03 8.61 -0.62
CA ASP A 231 -21.31 9.29 -0.53
C ASP A 231 -21.30 10.40 0.52
N ILE A 232 -20.50 10.23 1.57
CA ILE A 232 -20.49 11.14 2.73
C ILE A 232 -19.71 12.41 2.40
N SER A 233 -20.28 13.57 2.74
CA SER A 233 -19.59 14.85 2.53
C SER A 233 -18.34 14.96 3.42
N PRO A 234 -17.27 15.66 2.96
CA PRO A 234 -16.07 15.85 3.77
C PRO A 234 -16.34 16.50 5.14
N GLU A 235 -17.37 17.35 5.23
CA GLU A 235 -17.81 17.94 6.49
C GLU A 235 -18.26 16.89 7.51
N TRP A 236 -19.10 15.94 7.09
CA TRP A 236 -19.58 14.86 7.97
C TRP A 236 -18.45 13.95 8.46
N HIS A 237 -17.46 13.66 7.61
CA HIS A 237 -16.26 12.94 8.04
C HIS A 237 -15.55 13.65 9.19
N VAL A 238 -15.38 14.98 9.10
CA VAL A 238 -14.72 15.79 10.14
C VAL A 238 -15.57 15.88 11.40
N ARG A 239 -16.88 16.09 11.28
CA ARG A 239 -17.79 16.15 12.43
C ARG A 239 -17.76 14.84 13.22
N MET A 240 -17.78 13.70 12.53
CA MET A 240 -17.65 12.40 13.17
C MET A 240 -16.29 12.22 13.84
N GLN A 241 -15.20 12.61 13.17
CA GLN A 241 -13.86 12.57 13.76
C GLN A 241 -13.78 13.40 15.04
N ALA A 242 -14.36 14.61 15.02
CA ALA A 242 -14.36 15.53 16.15
C ALA A 242 -15.12 14.96 17.35
N ALA A 243 -16.26 14.30 17.14
CA ALA A 243 -17.04 13.65 18.21
C ALA A 243 -16.20 12.64 18.99
N PHE A 244 -15.47 11.76 18.30
CA PHE A 244 -14.53 10.83 18.94
C PHE A 244 -13.33 11.55 19.56
N GLN A 245 -12.79 12.58 18.89
CA GLN A 245 -11.59 13.27 19.34
C GLN A 245 -11.80 13.99 20.68
N LYS A 246 -12.98 14.56 20.93
CA LYS A 246 -13.35 15.22 22.20
C LYS A 246 -13.12 14.33 23.42
N HIS A 247 -13.33 13.02 23.25
CA HIS A 247 -13.22 12.02 24.31
C HIS A 247 -12.06 11.03 24.07
N THR A 248 -11.00 11.44 23.37
CA THR A 248 -9.81 10.62 23.15
C THR A 248 -8.56 11.32 23.70
N ASP A 249 -7.81 10.64 24.56
CA ASP A 249 -6.60 11.18 25.19
C ASP A 249 -5.51 11.48 24.15
N ASN A 250 -5.30 10.53 23.22
CA ASN A 250 -4.41 10.69 22.07
C ASN A 250 -5.19 11.27 20.87
N ALA A 251 -4.96 10.79 19.65
CA ALA A 251 -5.59 11.29 18.43
C ALA A 251 -6.47 10.21 17.76
N VAL A 252 -7.13 10.62 16.68
CA VAL A 252 -8.06 9.80 15.90
C VAL A 252 -7.52 9.59 14.49
N SER A 253 -7.33 8.33 14.10
CA SER A 253 -7.07 7.96 12.71
C SER A 253 -8.39 7.73 12.00
N LYS A 254 -8.80 8.74 11.23
CA LYS A 254 -9.94 8.70 10.34
C LYS A 254 -9.59 9.40 9.03
N THR A 255 -10.05 8.85 7.93
CA THR A 255 -9.88 9.37 6.60
C THR A 255 -11.08 10.24 6.21
N VAL A 256 -10.79 11.47 5.78
CA VAL A 256 -11.75 12.33 5.08
C VAL A 256 -11.62 12.03 3.59
N ASN A 257 -12.60 11.32 3.04
CA ASN A 257 -12.61 10.98 1.62
C ASN A 257 -13.16 12.17 0.82
N PHE A 258 -12.52 12.44 -0.31
CA PHE A 258 -12.89 13.48 -1.25
C PHE A 258 -13.12 12.88 -2.63
N PRO A 259 -14.10 13.40 -3.40
CA PRO A 259 -14.23 13.02 -4.80
C PRO A 259 -13.01 13.50 -5.61
N SER A 260 -12.79 12.88 -6.77
CA SER A 260 -11.63 13.18 -7.62
C SER A 260 -11.59 14.64 -8.11
N HIS A 261 -12.75 15.30 -8.19
CA HIS A 261 -12.90 16.69 -8.61
C HIS A 261 -12.76 17.71 -7.45
N ALA A 262 -12.45 17.27 -6.22
CA ALA A 262 -12.30 18.17 -5.08
C ALA A 262 -11.17 19.19 -5.28
N THR A 263 -11.48 20.45 -4.99
CA THR A 263 -10.56 21.57 -5.18
C THR A 263 -9.64 21.78 -3.97
N ARG A 264 -8.60 22.59 -4.14
CA ARG A 264 -7.74 23.03 -3.01
C ARG A 264 -8.53 23.77 -1.93
N GLU A 265 -9.58 24.50 -2.33
CA GLU A 265 -10.43 25.24 -1.41
C GLU A 265 -11.29 24.30 -0.55
N ASP A 266 -11.80 23.21 -1.13
CA ASP A 266 -12.55 22.20 -0.37
C ASP A 266 -11.67 21.52 0.68
N VAL A 267 -10.43 21.21 0.31
CA VAL A 267 -9.42 20.68 1.23
C VAL A 267 -9.11 21.70 2.35
N ARG A 268 -8.94 22.98 2.00
CA ARG A 268 -8.71 24.06 2.98
C ARG A 268 -9.84 24.16 4.00
N LYS A 269 -11.11 24.10 3.55
CA LYS A 269 -12.29 24.13 4.42
C LYS A 269 -12.27 22.99 5.44
N VAL A 270 -11.91 21.78 5.04
CA VAL A 270 -11.79 20.63 5.94
C VAL A 270 -10.71 20.83 7.00
N TYR A 271 -9.52 21.28 6.63
CA TYR A 271 -8.46 21.56 7.62
C TYR A 271 -8.89 22.64 8.62
N LEU A 272 -9.54 23.71 8.15
CA LEU A 272 -10.04 24.77 9.02
C LEU A 272 -11.18 24.31 9.93
N LEU A 273 -12.09 23.47 9.42
CA LEU A 273 -13.15 22.88 10.22
C LEU A 273 -12.58 21.95 11.29
N ALA A 274 -11.65 21.07 10.93
CA ALA A 274 -10.98 20.18 11.85
C ALA A 274 -10.25 20.95 12.96
N TYR A 275 -9.55 22.03 12.60
CA TYR A 275 -8.92 22.94 13.56
C TYR A 275 -9.95 23.58 14.51
N LYS A 276 -11.03 24.15 13.96
CA LYS A 276 -12.10 24.78 14.76
C LYS A 276 -12.78 23.81 15.73
N LEU A 277 -12.92 22.54 15.34
CA LEU A 277 -13.54 21.49 16.15
C LEU A 277 -12.55 20.78 17.10
N GLY A 278 -11.28 21.20 17.14
CA GLY A 278 -10.29 20.66 18.07
C GLY A 278 -9.71 19.30 17.66
N CYS A 279 -9.76 18.94 16.37
CA CYS A 279 -9.09 17.75 15.87
C CYS A 279 -7.56 17.86 16.01
N LYS A 280 -6.91 16.84 16.59
CA LYS A 280 -5.44 16.83 16.78
C LYS A 280 -4.66 16.51 15.50
N GLY A 281 -5.34 15.93 14.51
CA GLY A 281 -4.80 15.63 13.19
C GLY A 281 -5.94 15.39 12.21
N VAL A 282 -5.66 15.40 10.92
CA VAL A 282 -6.62 15.03 9.86
C VAL A 282 -5.87 14.30 8.77
N THR A 283 -6.46 13.23 8.24
CA THR A 283 -5.98 12.54 7.06
C THR A 283 -6.99 12.76 5.96
N ILE A 284 -6.56 13.29 4.81
CA ILE A 284 -7.40 13.42 3.63
C ILE A 284 -7.00 12.37 2.60
N TYR A 285 -7.99 11.85 1.89
CA TYR A 285 -7.77 11.04 0.70
C TYR A 285 -8.65 11.58 -0.42
N ARG A 286 -8.03 12.06 -1.49
CA ARG A 286 -8.76 12.45 -2.71
C ARG A 286 -8.78 11.27 -3.66
N ASP A 287 -9.95 10.88 -4.11
CA ASP A 287 -10.10 9.79 -5.05
C ASP A 287 -9.27 10.04 -6.32
N LYS A 288 -8.69 8.98 -6.89
CA LYS A 288 -7.77 8.98 -8.04
C LYS A 288 -6.50 9.84 -7.88
N SER A 289 -6.10 10.17 -6.64
CA SER A 289 -4.85 10.91 -6.39
C SER A 289 -3.59 10.04 -6.34
N ARG A 290 -3.73 8.71 -6.34
CA ARG A 290 -2.64 7.73 -6.41
C ARG A 290 -2.90 6.77 -7.57
N GLU A 291 -1.85 6.40 -8.30
CA GLU A 291 -1.91 5.49 -9.46
C GLU A 291 -2.30 4.06 -9.06
N GLU A 292 -1.84 3.60 -7.89
CA GLU A 292 -2.25 2.33 -7.28
C GLU A 292 -3.15 2.58 -6.06
N GLN A 293 -4.39 2.11 -6.12
CA GLN A 293 -5.36 2.14 -5.02
C GLN A 293 -5.48 0.73 -4.42
N VAL A 294 -5.28 0.59 -3.11
CA VAL A 294 -5.39 -0.70 -2.40
C VAL A 294 -6.85 -1.16 -2.29
N LEU A 295 -7.79 -0.21 -2.30
CA LEU A 295 -9.23 -0.43 -2.33
C LEU A 295 -9.80 0.41 -3.47
N SER A 296 -10.17 -0.24 -4.56
CA SER A 296 -10.83 0.40 -5.69
C SER A 296 -12.30 0.03 -5.65
N ILE A 297 -13.17 1.04 -5.62
CA ILE A 297 -14.57 0.85 -5.98
C ILE A 297 -14.64 0.33 -7.41
N GLY A 298 -15.54 -0.63 -7.64
CA GLY A 298 -15.51 -1.51 -8.80
C GLY A 298 -15.33 -0.83 -10.16
N GLY A 299 -14.75 -1.62 -11.05
CA GLY A 299 -14.36 -1.24 -12.39
C GLY A 299 -15.50 -0.59 -13.17
N GLN A 300 -15.34 0.71 -13.42
CA GLN A 300 -15.87 1.32 -14.62
C GLN A 300 -14.71 1.53 -15.58
N GLU A 301 -14.72 0.69 -16.62
CA GLU A 301 -14.11 0.97 -17.91
C GLU A 301 -14.54 2.37 -18.36
N GLN A 302 -13.59 3.31 -18.40
CA GLN A 302 -13.73 4.52 -19.18
C GLN A 302 -13.50 4.16 -20.65
N VAL A 303 -14.59 3.89 -21.37
CA VAL A 303 -14.59 3.93 -22.83
C VAL A 303 -14.71 5.40 -23.25
N ALA A 304 -13.57 6.07 -23.40
CA ALA A 304 -13.27 7.04 -24.46
C ALA A 304 -11.88 7.67 -24.23
N GLU A 305 -10.93 7.23 -25.07
CA GLU A 305 -9.69 7.91 -25.47
C GLU A 305 -8.67 8.33 -24.38
N SER A 306 -7.80 7.39 -24.01
CA SER A 306 -6.39 7.50 -24.39
C SER A 306 -5.70 6.14 -24.23
N GLN A 307 -5.16 5.65 -25.33
CA GLN A 307 -4.48 4.37 -25.43
C GLN A 307 -3.21 4.36 -24.56
N ARG A 308 -3.24 3.62 -23.43
CA ARG A 308 -2.10 2.87 -22.89
C ARG A 308 -2.61 1.87 -21.85
N LYS A 309 -2.96 0.69 -22.34
CA LYS A 309 -3.22 -0.49 -21.51
C LYS A 309 -1.93 -0.84 -20.76
N THR A 310 -2.01 -0.89 -19.43
CA THR A 310 -1.19 -1.84 -18.66
C THR A 310 -2.16 -2.76 -17.95
N GLU A 311 -2.70 -3.70 -18.72
CA GLU A 311 -3.27 -4.91 -18.16
C GLU A 311 -2.17 -5.55 -17.30
N THR A 312 -2.44 -5.86 -16.03
CA THR A 312 -1.63 -6.81 -15.27
C THR A 312 -1.88 -8.20 -15.87
N GLN A 313 -1.40 -8.40 -17.10
CA GLN A 313 -1.31 -9.71 -17.72
C GLN A 313 -0.41 -10.54 -16.82
N ALA A 314 -0.83 -11.78 -16.52
CA ALA A 314 0.11 -12.77 -16.03
C ALA A 314 1.33 -12.73 -16.96
N ILE A 315 2.52 -12.49 -16.39
CA ILE A 315 3.76 -12.37 -17.14
C ILE A 315 4.08 -13.77 -17.70
N THR A 316 3.51 -14.08 -18.85
CA THR A 316 3.71 -15.36 -19.56
C THR A 316 4.54 -15.12 -20.81
N PRO A 317 5.54 -15.98 -21.08
CA PRO A 317 6.37 -15.80 -22.27
C PRO A 317 5.53 -15.90 -23.55
N ARG A 318 5.71 -14.92 -24.45
CA ARG A 318 5.08 -14.91 -25.78
C ARG A 318 5.42 -16.18 -26.57
N VAL A 319 4.48 -16.59 -27.43
CA VAL A 319 4.66 -17.79 -28.28
C VAL A 319 5.86 -17.59 -29.19
N ARG A 320 6.74 -18.59 -29.21
CA ARG A 320 7.92 -18.60 -30.07
C ARG A 320 7.50 -19.00 -31.50
N PRO A 321 7.85 -18.21 -32.54
CA PRO A 321 7.60 -18.60 -33.93
C PRO A 321 8.29 -19.92 -34.31
N GLU A 322 7.80 -20.59 -35.36
CA GLU A 322 8.43 -21.80 -35.89
C GLU A 322 9.82 -21.51 -36.49
N ILE A 323 9.97 -20.34 -37.12
CA ILE A 323 11.22 -19.89 -37.75
C ILE A 323 11.69 -18.60 -37.08
N THR A 324 12.94 -18.60 -36.62
CA THR A 324 13.61 -17.43 -36.03
C THR A 324 14.89 -17.12 -36.77
N ARG A 325 15.32 -15.85 -36.79
CA ARG A 325 16.63 -15.44 -37.32
C ARG A 325 17.59 -15.27 -36.15
N GLY A 326 18.88 -15.56 -36.34
CA GLY A 326 19.81 -15.47 -35.23
C GLY A 326 21.27 -15.52 -35.62
N ILE A 327 22.11 -15.17 -34.67
CA ILE A 327 23.57 -15.18 -34.81
C ILE A 327 24.11 -16.19 -33.82
N THR A 328 25.01 -17.05 -34.28
CA THR A 328 25.77 -17.96 -33.41
C THR A 328 27.20 -17.48 -33.29
N GLU A 329 27.62 -17.17 -32.06
CA GLU A 329 28.98 -16.78 -31.76
C GLU A 329 29.72 -17.89 -31.01
N LYS A 330 30.96 -18.15 -31.42
CA LYS A 330 31.89 -19.02 -30.71
C LYS A 330 32.75 -18.20 -29.75
N VAL A 331 32.65 -18.50 -28.46
CA VAL A 331 33.42 -17.86 -27.39
C VAL A 331 34.29 -18.90 -26.67
N ARG A 332 35.57 -18.59 -26.46
CA ARG A 332 36.46 -19.42 -25.64
C ARG A 332 36.26 -19.10 -24.17
N ILE A 333 35.91 -20.11 -23.38
CA ILE A 333 35.75 -20.08 -21.92
C ILE A 333 36.81 -20.99 -21.27
N GLY A 334 36.88 -21.02 -19.93
CA GLY A 334 37.86 -21.86 -19.23
C GLY A 334 37.68 -23.36 -19.46
N CYS A 335 36.45 -23.77 -19.75
CA CYS A 335 36.07 -25.17 -19.96
C CYS A 335 36.13 -25.58 -21.45
N GLY A 336 36.52 -24.69 -22.38
CA GLY A 336 36.57 -24.98 -23.81
C GLY A 336 35.84 -23.94 -24.66
N ASN A 337 35.20 -24.38 -25.74
CA ASN A 337 34.44 -23.49 -26.63
C ASN A 337 32.96 -23.54 -26.27
N LEU A 338 32.37 -22.37 -26.06
CA LEU A 338 30.94 -22.14 -25.88
C LEU A 338 30.39 -21.53 -27.16
N TYR A 339 29.37 -22.14 -27.73
CA TYR A 339 28.60 -21.57 -28.84
C TYR A 339 27.35 -20.95 -28.27
N ILE A 340 27.13 -19.67 -28.54
CA ILE A 340 25.99 -18.91 -28.05
C ILE A 340 25.18 -18.47 -29.26
N THR A 341 23.97 -18.98 -29.37
CA THR A 341 23.02 -18.59 -30.42
C THR A 341 22.02 -17.61 -29.82
N VAL A 342 21.95 -16.41 -30.36
CA VAL A 342 20.94 -15.41 -29.99
C VAL A 342 19.99 -15.26 -31.16
N ASN A 343 18.72 -15.61 -30.92
CA ASN A 343 17.65 -15.56 -31.90
C ASN A 343 16.74 -14.35 -31.62
N TYR A 344 16.28 -13.73 -32.70
CA TYR A 344 15.33 -12.64 -32.72
C TYR A 344 14.22 -12.94 -33.72
N ASP A 345 13.07 -12.32 -33.48
CA ASP A 345 11.91 -12.32 -34.36
C ASP A 345 11.43 -10.88 -34.59
N ASP A 346 10.25 -10.70 -35.16
CA ASP A 346 9.71 -9.38 -35.49
C ASP A 346 9.48 -8.47 -34.26
N SER A 347 9.52 -9.03 -33.04
CA SER A 347 9.40 -8.27 -31.79
C SER A 347 10.73 -8.20 -31.01
N GLY A 348 11.86 -8.49 -31.65
CA GLY A 348 13.21 -8.40 -31.09
C GLY A 348 13.74 -9.73 -30.54
N ILE A 349 14.77 -9.65 -29.69
CA ILE A 349 15.44 -10.83 -29.13
C ILE A 349 14.44 -11.70 -28.37
N CYS A 350 14.32 -12.96 -28.77
CA CYS A 350 13.33 -13.89 -28.22
C CYS A 350 13.96 -15.10 -27.53
N GLU A 351 15.20 -15.46 -27.84
CA GLU A 351 15.76 -16.73 -27.37
C GLU A 351 17.28 -16.73 -27.39
N VAL A 352 17.85 -17.42 -26.40
CA VAL A 352 19.28 -17.68 -26.30
C VAL A 352 19.49 -19.18 -26.09
N PHE A 353 20.36 -19.78 -26.90
CA PHE A 353 20.88 -21.11 -26.66
C PHE A 353 22.36 -21.09 -26.39
N THR A 354 22.79 -22.03 -25.57
CA THR A 354 24.22 -22.32 -25.39
C THR A 354 24.50 -23.78 -25.64
N ASN A 355 25.57 -24.05 -26.38
CA ASN A 355 26.10 -25.39 -26.56
C ASN A 355 27.59 -25.39 -26.22
N LEU A 356 27.99 -26.23 -25.25
CA LEU A 356 29.40 -26.50 -25.04
C LEU A 356 29.84 -27.60 -26.01
N GLY A 357 30.93 -27.38 -26.74
CA GLY A 357 31.50 -28.41 -27.61
C GLY A 357 32.01 -29.65 -26.84
N ARG A 358 32.85 -30.48 -27.48
CA ARG A 358 33.40 -31.73 -26.93
C ARG A 358 34.34 -31.60 -25.70
N ALA A 359 34.36 -30.44 -25.04
CA ALA A 359 35.20 -30.20 -23.87
C ALA A 359 34.33 -30.20 -22.59
N GLY A 360 34.82 -30.83 -21.52
CA GLY A 360 34.12 -30.94 -20.24
C GLY A 360 33.75 -29.58 -19.64
N GLY A 361 32.83 -29.53 -18.68
CA GLY A 361 32.33 -28.29 -18.09
C GLY A 361 31.00 -28.48 -17.37
N CYS A 362 30.19 -27.42 -17.29
CA CYS A 362 28.87 -27.44 -16.64
C CYS A 362 27.74 -27.20 -17.65
N PRO A 363 27.51 -28.11 -18.62
CA PRO A 363 26.52 -27.91 -19.69
C PRO A 363 25.11 -27.69 -19.17
N SER A 364 24.72 -28.42 -18.11
CA SER A 364 23.41 -28.27 -17.46
C SER A 364 23.18 -26.86 -16.93
N GLN A 365 24.21 -26.22 -16.36
CA GLN A 365 24.09 -24.87 -15.78
C GLN A 365 24.02 -23.79 -16.87
N SER A 366 24.80 -23.93 -17.95
CA SER A 366 24.69 -23.02 -19.09
C SER A 366 23.36 -23.16 -19.83
N GLU A 367 22.86 -24.38 -19.97
CA GLU A 367 21.55 -24.64 -20.58
C GLU A 367 20.41 -24.08 -19.70
N ALA A 368 20.44 -24.33 -18.39
CA ALA A 368 19.45 -23.76 -17.47
C ALA A 368 19.44 -22.23 -17.52
N THR A 369 20.63 -21.60 -17.52
CA THR A 369 20.76 -20.14 -17.62
C THR A 369 20.17 -19.60 -18.92
N SER A 370 20.50 -20.21 -20.06
CA SER A 370 20.01 -19.75 -21.38
C SER A 370 18.51 -19.97 -21.56
N ARG A 371 17.93 -21.04 -21.00
CA ARG A 371 16.48 -21.27 -20.96
C ARG A 371 15.75 -20.21 -20.12
N LEU A 372 16.25 -19.87 -18.94
CA LEU A 372 15.65 -18.84 -18.07
C LEU A 372 15.73 -17.45 -18.71
N VAL A 373 16.86 -17.13 -19.34
CA VAL A 373 17.02 -15.89 -20.12
C VAL A 373 16.01 -15.83 -21.27
N SER A 374 15.81 -16.93 -22.00
CA SER A 374 14.83 -17.00 -23.10
C SER A 374 13.39 -16.80 -22.62
N ILE A 375 13.04 -17.31 -21.44
CA ILE A 375 11.73 -17.07 -20.81
C ILE A 375 11.59 -15.60 -20.43
N ALA A 376 12.60 -15.02 -19.77
CA ALA A 376 12.60 -13.62 -19.36
C ALA A 376 12.40 -12.67 -20.57
N LEU A 377 13.14 -12.90 -21.65
CA LEU A 377 13.04 -12.13 -22.90
C LEU A 377 11.64 -12.20 -23.51
N ARG A 378 11.07 -13.41 -23.63
CA ARG A 378 9.71 -13.59 -24.16
C ARG A 378 8.62 -13.06 -23.23
N SER A 379 8.93 -12.85 -21.97
CA SER A 379 8.02 -12.30 -20.97
C SER A 379 8.07 -10.77 -20.87
N GLY A 380 8.79 -10.10 -21.78
CA GLY A 380 8.85 -8.65 -21.85
C GLY A 380 9.86 -7.99 -20.91
N MET A 381 10.80 -8.76 -20.33
CA MET A 381 11.88 -8.17 -19.53
C MET A 381 12.86 -7.41 -20.43
N SER A 382 13.33 -6.25 -19.95
CA SER A 382 14.37 -5.46 -20.63
C SER A 382 15.64 -6.30 -20.85
N VAL A 383 16.15 -6.27 -22.08
CA VAL A 383 17.39 -6.95 -22.47
C VAL A 383 18.57 -6.36 -21.70
N GLU A 384 18.59 -5.05 -21.50
CA GLU A 384 19.62 -4.31 -20.76
C GLU A 384 19.67 -4.77 -19.30
N ALA A 385 18.51 -4.94 -18.65
CA ALA A 385 18.43 -5.46 -17.28
C ALA A 385 19.00 -6.88 -17.18
N ILE A 386 18.71 -7.75 -18.16
CA ILE A 386 19.28 -9.10 -18.21
C ILE A 386 20.80 -9.05 -18.43
N ILE A 387 21.28 -8.19 -19.33
CA ILE A 387 22.72 -7.99 -19.60
C ILE A 387 23.45 -7.56 -18.33
N GLU A 388 22.89 -6.62 -17.57
CA GLU A 388 23.44 -6.12 -16.31
C GLU A 388 23.63 -7.25 -15.29
N GLN A 389 22.64 -8.15 -15.16
CA GLN A 389 22.71 -9.26 -14.21
C GLN A 389 23.71 -10.36 -14.63
N LEU A 390 23.92 -10.57 -15.94
CA LEU A 390 24.78 -11.64 -16.44
C LEU A 390 26.25 -11.24 -16.55
N LYS A 391 26.54 -9.97 -16.90
CA LYS A 391 27.92 -9.48 -17.08
C LYS A 391 28.65 -9.43 -15.74
N GLY A 392 29.92 -9.82 -15.76
CA GLY A 392 30.76 -9.78 -14.56
C GLY A 392 30.73 -11.04 -13.69
N ILE A 393 29.77 -11.96 -13.89
CA ILE A 393 29.74 -13.26 -13.20
C ILE A 393 31.03 -14.02 -13.50
N ARG A 394 31.68 -14.58 -12.47
CA ARG A 394 32.99 -15.23 -12.57
C ARG A 394 32.89 -16.73 -12.36
N CYS A 395 33.60 -17.50 -13.19
CA CYS A 395 33.76 -18.94 -13.04
C CYS A 395 35.23 -19.27 -12.74
N HIS A 396 35.50 -20.07 -11.70
CA HIS A 396 36.85 -20.44 -11.29
C HIS A 396 37.70 -21.00 -12.44
N SER A 397 37.15 -21.89 -13.27
CA SER A 397 37.85 -22.45 -14.43
C SER A 397 38.25 -21.39 -15.45
N THR A 398 37.35 -20.45 -15.75
CA THR A 398 37.59 -19.36 -16.71
C THR A 398 38.59 -18.34 -16.17
N ILE A 399 38.49 -17.95 -14.90
CA ILE A 399 39.43 -17.03 -14.26
C ILE A 399 40.83 -17.64 -14.18
N ARG A 400 40.95 -18.91 -13.79
CA ARG A 400 42.25 -19.61 -13.72
C ARG A 400 42.91 -19.72 -15.10
N GLN A 401 42.16 -20.13 -16.12
CA GLN A 401 42.67 -20.21 -17.49
C GLN A 401 43.04 -18.83 -18.03
N LYS A 402 42.26 -17.79 -17.72
CA LYS A 402 42.55 -16.41 -18.12
C LYS A 402 43.84 -15.88 -17.50
N ALA A 403 44.09 -16.19 -16.21
CA ALA A 403 45.35 -15.86 -15.54
C ALA A 403 46.56 -16.54 -16.19
N ASN A 404 46.37 -17.73 -16.78
CA ASN A 404 47.41 -18.48 -17.48
C ASN A 404 47.65 -18.02 -18.94
N GLY A 405 47.18 -16.82 -19.34
CA GLY A 405 47.49 -16.25 -20.66
C GLY A 405 46.73 -16.84 -21.85
N SER A 406 45.64 -17.59 -21.62
CA SER A 406 44.91 -18.35 -22.66
C SER A 406 44.08 -17.53 -23.67
N GLY A 407 44.22 -16.20 -23.70
CA GLY A 407 43.48 -15.33 -24.63
C GLY A 407 41.96 -15.27 -24.41
N ILE A 408 41.47 -15.69 -23.24
CA ILE A 408 40.05 -15.69 -22.88
C ILE A 408 39.55 -14.28 -22.57
N LYS A 409 38.51 -13.84 -23.29
CA LYS A 409 37.93 -12.47 -23.19
C LYS A 409 36.69 -12.37 -22.28
N VAL A 410 36.23 -13.48 -21.71
CA VAL A 410 35.04 -13.56 -20.85
C VAL A 410 35.38 -14.09 -19.46
N LEU A 411 34.47 -13.94 -18.50
CA LEU A 411 34.67 -14.30 -17.09
C LEU A 411 33.94 -15.60 -16.69
N SER A 412 32.89 -15.98 -17.43
CA SER A 412 32.07 -17.18 -17.21
C SER A 412 31.17 -17.44 -18.41
N CYS A 413 30.37 -18.52 -18.38
CA CYS A 413 29.32 -18.76 -19.40
C CYS A 413 28.22 -17.68 -19.34
N PRO A 414 27.65 -17.31 -18.16
CA PRO A 414 26.74 -16.17 -18.05
C PRO A 414 27.32 -14.85 -18.59
N ASP A 415 28.58 -14.52 -18.25
CA ASP A 415 29.25 -13.30 -18.76
C ASP A 415 29.37 -13.34 -20.30
N ALA A 416 29.61 -14.51 -20.88
CA ALA A 416 29.64 -14.69 -22.32
C ALA A 416 28.25 -14.48 -22.96
N ILE A 417 27.18 -14.98 -22.33
CA ILE A 417 25.79 -14.75 -22.77
C ILE A 417 25.47 -13.25 -22.74
N GLY A 418 25.76 -12.56 -21.63
CA GLY A 418 25.51 -11.13 -21.50
C GLY A 418 26.22 -10.29 -22.56
N LYS A 419 27.47 -10.63 -22.89
CA LYS A 419 28.22 -9.95 -23.97
C LYS A 419 27.73 -10.30 -25.38
N ALA A 420 27.19 -11.49 -25.59
CA ALA A 420 26.57 -11.86 -26.87
C ALA A 420 25.28 -11.06 -27.08
N LEU A 421 24.40 -11.00 -26.06
CA LEU A 421 23.18 -10.18 -26.08
C LEU A 421 23.48 -8.70 -26.33
N GLU A 422 24.47 -8.12 -25.63
CA GLU A 422 24.86 -6.73 -25.80
C GLU A 422 25.33 -6.42 -27.24
N ARG A 423 25.99 -7.36 -27.91
CA ARG A 423 26.43 -7.19 -29.29
C ARG A 423 25.27 -7.26 -30.27
N VAL A 424 24.36 -8.20 -30.10
CA VAL A 424 23.16 -8.30 -30.94
C VAL A 424 22.28 -7.06 -30.80
N LEU A 425 22.09 -6.57 -29.58
CA LEU A 425 21.35 -5.34 -29.31
C LEU A 425 21.96 -4.12 -30.03
N LYS A 426 23.29 -4.00 -30.06
CA LYS A 426 24.00 -2.95 -30.80
C LYS A 426 23.90 -3.12 -32.32
N MET A 427 23.77 -4.35 -32.82
CA MET A 427 23.57 -4.63 -34.25
C MET A 427 22.14 -4.30 -34.71
N GLU A 428 21.12 -4.63 -33.91
CA GLU A 428 19.72 -4.24 -34.21
C GLU A 428 19.52 -2.73 -34.14
N GLY A 429 20.15 -2.04 -33.17
CA GLY A 429 20.12 -0.58 -33.09
C GLY A 429 20.79 0.15 -34.27
N GLY A 430 21.74 -0.50 -34.97
CA GLY A 430 22.41 0.05 -36.15
C GLY A 430 21.73 -0.28 -37.49
N ALA A 431 20.83 -1.25 -37.53
CA ALA A 431 20.12 -1.66 -38.75
C ALA A 431 18.92 -0.74 -39.09
N VAL A 432 18.46 0.09 -38.14
CA VAL A 432 17.34 1.02 -38.32
C VAL A 432 17.79 2.40 -38.88
N GLU A 433 19.08 2.74 -38.78
CA GLU A 433 19.62 4.01 -39.32
C GLU A 433 20.13 3.90 -40.77
N ALA A 434 20.39 2.71 -41.30
CA ALA A 434 20.95 2.53 -42.65
C ALA A 434 19.93 2.62 -43.81
N ALA A 435 18.64 2.85 -43.52
CA ALA A 435 17.57 2.95 -44.54
C ALA A 435 17.06 4.37 -44.81
N LYS A 436 17.68 5.39 -44.22
CA LYS A 436 17.40 6.80 -44.50
C LYS A 436 18.70 7.57 -44.65
N GLU A 437 19.27 7.58 -45.86
CA GLU A 437 20.07 8.72 -46.34
C GLU A 437 20.41 8.51 -47.82
N GLY A 438 19.49 8.93 -48.67
CA GLY A 438 19.80 9.41 -50.00
C GLY A 438 19.46 10.89 -50.05
N ALA A 439 20.42 11.76 -49.77
CA ALA A 439 20.58 13.10 -50.37
C ALA A 439 21.64 13.94 -49.62
N ALA A 440 22.67 14.31 -50.37
CA ALA A 440 23.49 15.53 -50.29
C ALA A 440 24.28 15.85 -49.01
N ALA A 441 25.61 15.84 -49.19
CA ALA A 441 26.62 16.36 -48.27
C ALA A 441 26.61 17.89 -48.16
N VAL A 442 26.91 18.41 -46.97
CA VAL A 442 27.67 19.66 -46.78
C VAL A 442 28.49 19.56 -45.47
N ASP A 443 29.73 20.02 -45.53
CA ASP A 443 30.81 19.86 -44.54
C ASP A 443 30.73 20.75 -43.26
N ALA A 444 31.45 20.26 -42.22
CA ALA A 444 32.13 20.96 -41.09
C ALA A 444 31.40 21.15 -39.74
N PRO A 445 32.12 21.35 -38.61
CA PRO A 445 33.23 20.56 -38.05
C PRO A 445 32.96 20.13 -36.58
N SER A 446 33.88 19.34 -36.04
CA SER A 446 33.92 18.75 -34.69
C SER A 446 33.64 19.73 -33.53
N GLY A 447 32.65 19.40 -32.68
CA GLY A 447 32.39 20.09 -31.41
C GLY A 447 31.91 19.11 -30.33
N GLN A 448 32.62 19.07 -29.20
CA GLN A 448 32.33 18.23 -28.04
C GLN A 448 30.88 18.38 -27.53
N LYS A 449 30.10 17.28 -27.47
CA LYS A 449 28.79 17.25 -26.83
C LYS A 449 28.93 17.50 -25.33
N ARG A 450 28.49 18.66 -24.84
CA ARG A 450 28.40 18.98 -23.40
C ARG A 450 27.05 18.50 -22.83
N PRO A 451 27.02 17.99 -21.59
CA PRO A 451 25.80 17.44 -21.00
C PRO A 451 24.79 18.54 -20.63
N LEU A 452 23.52 18.29 -20.93
CA LEU A 452 22.38 19.16 -20.61
C LEU A 452 21.71 18.70 -19.30
N CYS A 453 21.11 19.64 -18.57
CA CYS A 453 20.42 19.37 -17.32
C CYS A 453 19.16 18.50 -17.57
N PRO A 454 18.98 17.39 -16.83
CA PRO A 454 17.82 16.52 -17.00
C PRO A 454 16.51 17.16 -16.56
N GLU A 455 16.55 18.23 -15.75
CA GLU A 455 15.35 18.88 -15.23
C GLU A 455 14.87 20.05 -16.11
N CYS A 456 15.79 20.90 -16.58
CA CYS A 456 15.43 22.12 -17.30
C CYS A 456 16.12 22.30 -18.66
N GLY A 457 16.97 21.36 -19.08
CA GLY A 457 17.68 21.41 -20.36
C GLY A 457 18.77 22.49 -20.46
N SER A 458 19.05 23.24 -19.39
CA SER A 458 20.16 24.21 -19.36
C SER A 458 21.52 23.50 -19.28
N MET A 459 22.60 24.19 -19.65
CA MET A 459 23.95 23.60 -19.60
C MET A 459 24.35 23.25 -18.15
N LEU A 460 24.98 22.07 -18.00
CA LEU A 460 25.56 21.63 -16.75
C LEU A 460 27.03 22.06 -16.65
N GLU A 461 27.42 22.50 -15.45
CA GLU A 461 28.78 22.90 -15.10
C GLU A 461 29.37 21.93 -14.08
N HIS A 462 30.69 21.75 -14.11
CA HIS A 462 31.39 20.96 -13.10
C HIS A 462 32.03 21.89 -12.09
N GLU A 463 31.66 21.75 -10.82
CA GLU A 463 32.21 22.52 -9.70
C GLU A 463 32.43 21.59 -8.52
N SER A 464 33.65 21.60 -7.95
CA SER A 464 34.01 20.88 -6.72
C SER A 464 33.64 19.38 -6.70
N GLY A 465 33.80 18.68 -7.83
CA GLY A 465 33.48 17.24 -7.95
C GLY A 465 31.99 16.93 -8.17
N CYS A 466 31.15 17.96 -8.29
CA CYS A 466 29.73 17.84 -8.57
C CYS A 466 29.38 18.42 -9.93
N VAL A 467 28.31 17.91 -10.54
CA VAL A 467 27.70 18.45 -11.75
C VAL A 467 26.51 19.32 -11.32
N VAL A 468 26.54 20.61 -11.62
CA VAL A 468 25.57 21.61 -11.12
C VAL A 468 24.91 22.36 -12.28
N CYS A 469 23.60 22.60 -12.18
CA CYS A 469 22.83 23.43 -13.09
C CYS A 469 22.51 24.78 -12.44
N ARG A 470 23.00 25.88 -13.03
CA ARG A 470 22.71 27.24 -12.56
C ARG A 470 21.27 27.70 -12.87
N GLY A 471 20.59 27.04 -13.80
CA GLY A 471 19.23 27.38 -14.23
C GLY A 471 18.13 26.96 -13.25
N CYS A 472 18.25 25.76 -12.67
CA CYS A 472 17.24 25.22 -11.75
C CYS A 472 17.78 24.78 -10.38
N GLY A 473 19.10 24.82 -10.17
CA GLY A 473 19.74 24.40 -8.91
C GLY A 473 19.98 22.89 -8.80
N TYR A 474 19.76 22.10 -9.86
CA TYR A 474 20.09 20.67 -9.89
C TYR A 474 21.58 20.45 -9.61
N SER A 475 21.92 19.56 -8.67
CA SER A 475 23.30 19.16 -8.39
C SER A 475 23.43 17.65 -8.19
N ARG A 476 24.43 17.03 -8.81
CA ARG A 476 24.78 15.61 -8.62
C ARG A 476 26.28 15.46 -8.38
N CYS A 477 26.65 15.06 -7.18
CA CYS A 477 28.03 14.76 -6.79
C CYS A 477 28.32 13.27 -7.02
N GLY A 478 29.53 12.96 -7.50
CA GLY A 478 30.02 11.60 -7.75
C GLY A 478 31.12 11.21 -6.79
#